data_AF-A0A519R5X1-F1
#
_entry.id   AF-A0A519R5X1-F1
#
_cell.length_a   1.000
_cell.length_b   1.000
_cell.length_c   1.000
_cell.angle_alpha   90.00
_cell.angle_beta   90.00
_cell.angle_gamma   90.00
#
_symmetry.space_group_name_H-M   'P 1'
#
loop_
_entity.id
_entity.type
_entity.pdbx_description
1 polymer ?
#
loop_
_entity_poly.entity_id
_entity_poly.type
_entity_poly.pdbx_seq_one_letter_code
_entity_poly.pdbx_strand_id
1 'polypeptide(L)'
;MNAAWLAENPHEFATEVWKGVQINKLKDKDGKFMKDYYLKEKATERYPWMKDVYDETSGFVHFSNKHIMSATTVSKSKDNVMETFLSKTDNGVSNKNKLEAIMCMTETCNAIADSIFGWIDTKRIKG
;
A
#
# COMPACT_ATOMS: atom_id res chain seq x y z
N MET A 1 -9.54 -0.80 2.64
CA MET A 1 -10.73 -1.55 2.18
C MET A 1 -10.28 -2.54 1.11
N ASN A 2 -10.66 -3.81 1.20
CA ASN A 2 -10.22 -4.86 0.26
C ASN A 2 -11.14 -4.91 -0.97
N ALA A 3 -10.58 -5.09 -2.17
CA ALA A 3 -11.31 -5.15 -3.46
C ALA A 3 -12.49 -6.15 -3.45
N ALA A 4 -12.37 -7.28 -2.75
CA ALA A 4 -13.45 -8.26 -2.64
C ALA A 4 -14.72 -7.69 -1.97
N TRP A 5 -14.59 -6.69 -1.10
CA TRP A 5 -15.72 -6.01 -0.44
C TRP A 5 -16.40 -4.95 -1.32
N LEU A 6 -15.72 -4.51 -2.38
CA LEU A 6 -16.27 -3.58 -3.37
C LEU A 6 -17.00 -4.31 -4.49
N ALA A 7 -16.66 -5.57 -4.73
CA ALA A 7 -17.33 -6.41 -5.73
C ALA A 7 -18.80 -6.65 -5.35
N GLU A 8 -19.67 -6.65 -6.36
CA GLU A 8 -21.10 -6.97 -6.19
C GLU A 8 -21.29 -8.40 -5.66
N ASN A 9 -20.54 -9.35 -6.22
CA ASN A 9 -20.50 -10.74 -5.78
C ASN A 9 -19.06 -11.13 -5.38
N PRO A 10 -18.75 -11.15 -4.07
CA PRO A 10 -17.41 -11.51 -3.59
C PRO A 10 -16.97 -12.93 -3.94
N HIS A 11 -17.90 -13.87 -4.13
CA HIS A 11 -17.57 -15.25 -4.49
C HIS A 11 -17.08 -15.33 -5.93
N GLU A 12 -17.83 -14.71 -6.86
CA GLU A 12 -17.43 -14.60 -8.26
C GLU A 12 -16.11 -13.86 -8.42
N PHE A 13 -15.94 -12.74 -7.71
CA PHE A 13 -14.66 -12.01 -7.67
C PHE A 13 -13.50 -12.94 -7.27
N ALA A 14 -13.65 -13.71 -6.19
CA ALA A 14 -12.62 -14.63 -5.73
C ALA A 14 -12.34 -15.74 -6.76
N THR A 15 -13.38 -16.27 -7.42
CA THR A 15 -13.24 -17.25 -8.50
C THR A 15 -12.47 -16.69 -9.69
N GLU A 16 -12.74 -15.47 -10.13
CA GLU A 16 -12.02 -14.85 -11.25
C GLU A 16 -10.55 -14.56 -10.91
N VAL A 17 -10.28 -14.06 -9.71
CA VAL A 17 -8.90 -13.88 -9.21
C VAL A 17 -8.18 -15.23 -9.17
N TRP A 18 -8.84 -16.29 -8.71
CA TRP A 18 -8.27 -17.65 -8.69
C TRP A 18 -7.93 -18.18 -10.09
N LYS A 19 -8.72 -17.80 -11.11
CA LYS A 19 -8.43 -18.12 -12.52
C LYS A 19 -7.28 -17.29 -13.11
N GLY A 20 -6.69 -16.37 -12.34
CA GLY A 20 -5.59 -15.51 -12.78
C GLY A 20 -6.03 -14.20 -13.42
N VAL A 21 -7.31 -13.83 -13.30
CA VAL A 21 -7.78 -12.51 -13.77
C VAL A 21 -7.20 -11.43 -12.86
N GLN A 22 -6.55 -10.44 -13.46
CA GLN A 22 -6.00 -9.31 -12.73
C GLN A 22 -7.12 -8.47 -12.10
N ILE A 23 -6.97 -8.09 -10.83
CA ILE A 23 -7.96 -7.30 -10.08
C ILE A 23 -8.32 -5.99 -10.79
N ASN A 24 -7.35 -5.35 -11.45
CA ASN A 24 -7.57 -4.11 -12.20
C ASN A 24 -8.50 -4.24 -13.42
N LYS A 25 -8.82 -5.48 -13.86
CA LYS A 25 -9.78 -5.79 -14.93
C LYS A 25 -11.16 -6.16 -14.38
N LEU A 26 -11.28 -6.36 -13.07
CA LEU A 26 -12.53 -6.64 -12.40
C LEU A 26 -13.22 -5.31 -12.02
N LYS A 27 -14.55 -5.33 -11.97
CA LYS A 27 -15.36 -4.16 -11.64
C LYS A 27 -15.92 -4.27 -10.22
N ASP A 28 -16.10 -3.13 -9.58
CA ASP A 28 -16.88 -3.03 -8.36
C ASP A 28 -18.39 -3.08 -8.64
N LYS A 29 -19.19 -3.01 -7.57
CA LYS A 29 -20.65 -2.96 -7.61
C LYS A 29 -21.23 -1.74 -8.35
N ASP A 30 -20.44 -0.68 -8.54
CA ASP A 30 -20.86 0.53 -9.25
C ASP A 30 -20.34 0.51 -10.72
N GLY A 31 -19.78 -0.62 -11.18
CA GLY A 31 -19.29 -0.83 -12.54
C GLY A 31 -17.92 -0.23 -12.85
N LYS A 32 -17.20 0.30 -11.84
CA LYS A 32 -15.86 0.90 -11.99
C LYS A 32 -14.77 -0.17 -11.90
N PHE A 33 -13.77 -0.07 -12.77
CA PHE A 33 -12.61 -0.95 -12.72
C PHE A 33 -11.79 -0.73 -11.44
N MET A 34 -11.42 -1.81 -10.77
CA MET A 34 -10.68 -1.83 -9.51
C MET A 34 -9.17 -1.64 -9.72
N LYS A 35 -8.81 -0.55 -10.40
CA LYS A 35 -7.41 -0.12 -10.53
C LYS A 35 -6.86 0.34 -9.19
N ASP A 36 -5.55 0.26 -9.00
CA ASP A 36 -4.90 0.62 -7.73
C ASP A 36 -5.26 2.02 -7.25
N TYR A 37 -5.30 3.02 -8.15
CA TYR A 37 -5.71 4.38 -7.78
C TYR A 37 -7.13 4.39 -7.19
N TYR A 38 -8.06 3.63 -7.76
CA TYR A 38 -9.44 3.60 -7.31
C TYR A 38 -9.57 2.91 -5.96
N LEU A 39 -8.87 1.78 -5.79
CA LEU A 39 -8.80 1.07 -4.52
C LEU A 39 -8.17 1.93 -3.42
N LYS A 40 -7.15 2.72 -3.76
CA LYS A 40 -6.53 3.71 -2.85
C LYS A 40 -7.54 4.76 -2.40
N GLU A 41 -8.26 5.40 -3.33
CA GLU A 41 -9.29 6.40 -2.99
C GLU A 41 -10.34 5.78 -2.05
N LYS A 42 -10.82 4.57 -2.37
CA LYS A 42 -11.76 3.83 -1.53
C LYS A 42 -11.22 3.45 -0.16
N ALA A 43 -9.94 3.11 -0.06
CA ALA A 43 -9.33 2.84 1.23
C ALA A 43 -9.15 4.11 2.07
N THR A 44 -8.85 5.24 1.41
CA THR A 44 -8.64 6.56 2.03
C THR A 44 -9.93 7.11 2.66
N GLU A 45 -11.10 6.76 2.13
CA GLU A 45 -12.40 7.08 2.74
C GLU A 45 -12.50 6.58 4.20
N ARG A 46 -11.87 5.44 4.52
CA ARG A 46 -11.85 4.85 5.87
C ARG A 46 -10.53 5.08 6.63
N TYR A 47 -9.42 5.11 5.92
CA TYR A 47 -8.08 5.26 6.47
C TYR A 47 -7.36 6.43 5.78
N PRO A 48 -7.62 7.69 6.18
CA PRO A 48 -7.08 8.86 5.47
C PRO A 48 -5.54 8.86 5.34
N TRP A 49 -4.84 8.34 6.35
CA TRP A 49 -3.38 8.19 6.36
C TRP A 49 -2.84 7.31 5.24
N MET A 50 -3.65 6.40 4.70
CA MET A 50 -3.23 5.43 3.69
C MET A 50 -2.89 6.10 2.35
N LYS A 51 -3.47 7.27 2.07
CA LYS A 51 -3.14 8.03 0.86
C LYS A 51 -1.65 8.38 0.83
N ASP A 52 -1.16 8.99 1.90
CA ASP A 52 0.23 9.44 1.98
C ASP A 52 1.19 8.25 2.01
N VAL A 53 0.85 7.20 2.78
CA VAL A 53 1.64 5.97 2.81
C VAL A 53 1.71 5.34 1.42
N TYR A 54 0.60 5.21 0.69
CA TYR A 54 0.60 4.65 -0.65
C TYR A 54 1.39 5.52 -1.64
N ASP A 55 1.14 6.83 -1.67
CA ASP A 55 1.78 7.74 -2.63
C ASP A 55 3.31 7.79 -2.42
N GLU A 56 3.78 7.72 -1.16
CA GLU A 56 5.20 7.75 -0.83
C GLU A 56 5.89 6.39 -1.01
N THR A 57 5.20 5.27 -0.73
CA THR A 57 5.82 3.92 -0.76
C THR A 57 5.68 3.21 -2.11
N SER A 58 4.61 3.48 -2.88
CA SER A 58 4.44 2.90 -4.23
C SER A 58 5.56 3.31 -5.18
N GLY A 59 6.16 4.49 -4.97
CA GLY A 59 7.36 4.96 -5.68
C GLY A 59 8.64 4.16 -5.39
N PHE A 60 8.65 3.25 -4.43
CA PHE A 60 9.76 2.29 -4.24
C PHE A 60 9.52 0.95 -4.95
N VAL A 61 8.27 0.68 -5.37
CA VAL A 61 7.92 -0.48 -6.20
C VAL A 61 8.13 -0.14 -7.67
N HIS A 62 7.71 1.07 -8.06
CA HIS A 62 7.96 1.62 -9.38
C HIS A 62 9.25 2.42 -9.33
N PHE A 63 10.27 2.07 -10.13
CA PHE A 63 11.53 2.81 -10.17
C PHE A 63 11.27 4.32 -10.40
N SER A 64 11.35 5.11 -9.34
CA SER A 64 11.03 6.54 -9.31
C SER A 64 12.17 7.35 -8.71
N ASN A 65 12.02 8.68 -8.75
CA ASN A 65 12.94 9.63 -8.11
C ASN A 65 13.14 9.34 -6.61
N LYS A 66 12.20 8.66 -5.94
CA LYS A 66 12.34 8.28 -4.53
C LYS A 66 13.58 7.41 -4.30
N HIS A 67 13.89 6.46 -5.20
CA HIS A 67 15.10 5.62 -5.09
C HIS A 67 16.39 6.43 -5.17
N ILE A 68 16.42 7.43 -6.06
CA ILE A 68 17.63 8.25 -6.29
C ILE A 68 17.82 9.21 -5.12
N MET A 69 16.75 9.91 -4.71
CA MET A 69 16.81 10.91 -3.65
C MET A 69 17.03 10.30 -2.27
N SER A 70 16.46 9.12 -1.98
CA SER A 70 16.70 8.43 -0.71
C SER A 70 18.14 7.94 -0.55
N ALA A 71 18.83 7.69 -1.67
CA ALA A 71 20.21 7.25 -1.71
C ALA A 71 21.22 8.40 -1.78
N THR A 72 20.76 9.65 -1.95
CA THR A 72 21.62 10.81 -2.19
C THR A 72 21.60 11.76 -1.01
N THR A 73 22.78 12.17 -0.54
CA THR A 73 22.95 13.12 0.57
C THR A 73 23.93 14.22 0.19
N VAL A 74 23.88 15.36 0.88
CA VAL A 74 24.89 16.41 0.73
C VAL A 74 26.16 15.98 1.46
N SER A 75 27.32 16.08 0.80
CA SER A 75 28.60 15.70 1.41
C SER A 75 28.86 16.52 2.65
N LYS A 76 29.24 15.86 3.75
CA LYS A 76 29.62 16.52 5.01
C LYS A 76 31.00 17.17 4.94
N SER A 77 31.81 16.84 3.93
CA SER A 77 33.23 17.19 3.86
C SER A 77 33.59 18.14 2.72
N LYS A 78 32.70 18.30 1.72
CA LYS A 78 32.95 19.10 0.52
C LYS A 78 31.74 19.97 0.21
N ASP A 79 31.97 21.25 0.03
CA ASP A 79 30.94 22.18 -0.41
C ASP A 79 30.49 21.85 -1.84
N ASN A 80 29.19 22.00 -2.10
CA ASN A 80 28.56 21.77 -3.40
C ASN A 80 28.73 20.35 -3.98
N VAL A 81 28.97 19.34 -3.13
CA VAL A 81 29.05 17.94 -3.54
C VAL A 81 27.87 17.16 -2.98
N MET A 82 27.24 16.35 -3.84
CA MET A 82 26.26 15.33 -3.43
C MET A 82 26.90 13.94 -3.53
N GLU A 83 26.58 13.08 -2.57
CA GLU A 83 27.06 11.71 -2.48
C GLU A 83 25.87 10.76 -2.58
N THR A 84 25.90 9.89 -3.59
CA THR A 84 24.88 8.84 -3.79
C THR A 84 25.47 7.49 -3.40
N PHE A 85 24.78 6.75 -2.54
CA PHE A 85 25.21 5.44 -2.06
C PHE A 85 24.35 4.33 -2.67
N LEU A 86 24.99 3.43 -3.43
CA LEU A 86 24.34 2.25 -4.01
C LEU A 86 24.96 0.99 -3.41
N SER A 87 24.19 0.25 -2.62
CA SER A 87 24.66 -1.00 -2.03
C SER A 87 23.51 -1.95 -1.71
N LYS A 88 23.85 -3.18 -1.29
CA LYS A 88 22.89 -4.17 -0.78
C LYS A 88 22.22 -3.74 0.52
N THR A 89 22.84 -2.84 1.28
CA THR A 89 22.35 -2.32 2.56
C THR A 89 22.07 -0.84 2.48
N ASP A 90 21.03 -0.39 3.17
CA ASP A 90 20.77 1.04 3.33
C ASP A 90 21.84 1.69 4.20
N ASN A 91 22.28 2.89 3.81
CA ASN A 91 23.23 3.68 4.58
C ASN A 91 22.58 5.02 4.95
N GLY A 92 22.70 5.42 6.22
CA GLY A 92 22.21 6.72 6.67
C GLY A 92 20.71 6.87 6.89
N VAL A 93 19.90 5.79 6.83
CA VAL A 93 18.47 5.87 7.19
C VAL A 93 18.34 6.12 8.70
N SER A 94 17.69 7.24 9.05
CA SER A 94 17.52 7.67 10.45
C SER A 94 16.65 6.69 11.25
N ASN A 95 16.86 6.63 12.57
CA ASN A 95 16.01 5.82 13.45
C ASN A 95 14.55 6.31 13.44
N LYS A 96 14.32 7.61 13.21
CA LYS A 96 12.97 8.17 13.05
C LYS A 96 12.25 7.55 11.86
N ASN A 97 12.90 7.49 10.69
CA ASN A 97 12.30 6.93 9.47
C ASN A 97 12.06 5.42 9.63
N LYS A 98 12.96 4.71 10.32
CA LYS A 98 12.76 3.29 10.65
C LYS A 98 11.54 3.09 11.56
N LEU A 99 11.39 3.92 12.58
CA LEU A 99 10.24 3.88 13.49
C LEU A 99 8.93 4.17 12.74
N GLU A 100 8.92 5.19 11.88
CA GLU A 100 7.78 5.53 11.04
C GLU A 100 7.38 4.37 10.11
N ALA A 101 8.35 3.71 9.47
CA ALA A 101 8.09 2.53 8.65
C ALA A 101 7.45 1.37 9.44
N ILE A 102 7.91 1.14 10.68
CA ILE A 102 7.32 0.14 11.58
C ILE A 102 5.89 0.53 11.94
N MET A 103 5.64 1.79 12.30
CA MET A 103 4.29 2.29 12.63
C MET A 103 3.33 2.11 11.44
N CYS A 104 3.75 2.50 10.23
CA CYS A 104 2.95 2.31 9.02
C CYS A 104 2.63 0.83 8.76
N MET A 105 3.59 -0.07 8.98
CA MET A 105 3.36 -1.51 8.87
C MET A 105 2.36 -2.01 9.92
N THR A 106 2.50 -1.59 11.17
CA THR A 106 1.57 -1.94 12.25
C THR A 106 0.15 -1.50 11.93
N GLU A 107 -0.05 -0.25 11.50
CA GLU A 107 -1.38 0.25 11.15
C GLU A 107 -1.97 -0.44 9.91
N THR A 108 -1.12 -0.81 8.95
CA THR A 108 -1.55 -1.61 7.81
C THR A 108 -2.02 -3.00 8.24
N CYS A 109 -1.31 -3.66 9.16
CA CYS A 109 -1.73 -4.93 9.75
C CYS A 109 -3.05 -4.80 10.50
N ASN A 110 -3.25 -3.73 11.27
CA ASN A 110 -4.51 -3.45 11.95
C ASN A 110 -5.66 -3.30 10.95
N ALA A 111 -5.47 -2.56 9.86
CA ALA A 111 -6.49 -2.40 8.81
C ALA A 111 -6.86 -3.73 8.12
N ILE A 112 -5.90 -4.65 7.96
CA ILE A 112 -6.14 -6.00 7.46
C ILE A 112 -6.92 -6.82 8.50
N ALA A 113 -6.51 -6.78 9.76
CA ALA A 113 -7.19 -7.47 10.86
C ALA A 113 -8.65 -7.03 10.98
N ASP A 114 -8.92 -5.73 10.91
CA ASP A 114 -10.28 -5.16 10.89
C ASP A 114 -11.12 -5.75 9.76
N SER A 115 -10.52 -5.93 8.57
CA SER A 115 -11.22 -6.51 7.42
C SER A 115 -11.54 -8.00 7.64
N ILE A 116 -10.66 -8.74 8.33
CA ILE A 116 -10.85 -10.15 8.67
C ILE A 116 -11.91 -10.30 9.76
N PHE A 117 -11.84 -9.51 10.84
CA PHE A 117 -12.83 -9.54 11.91
C PHE A 117 -14.22 -9.15 11.42
N GLY A 118 -14.30 -8.08 10.60
CA GLY A 118 -15.56 -7.71 9.95
C GLY A 118 -16.13 -8.85 9.10
N TRP A 119 -15.29 -9.58 8.37
CA TRP A 119 -15.74 -10.76 7.62
C TRP A 119 -16.26 -11.87 8.54
N ILE A 120 -15.53 -12.21 9.61
CA ILE A 120 -15.94 -13.22 10.59
C ILE A 120 -17.31 -12.88 11.18
N ASP A 121 -17.54 -11.61 11.54
CA ASP A 121 -18.83 -11.15 12.08
C ASP A 121 -19.98 -11.37 11.09
N THR A 122 -19.78 -11.08 9.80
CA THR A 122 -20.82 -11.37 8.77
C THR A 122 -21.15 -12.86 8.63
N LYS A 123 -20.23 -13.76 9.02
CA LYS A 123 -20.45 -15.22 8.96
C LYS A 123 -20.98 -15.81 10.26
N ARG A 124 -20.76 -15.13 11.39
CA ARG A 124 -21.30 -15.50 12.71
C ARG A 124 -22.80 -15.19 12.85
N ILE A 125 -23.36 -14.27 12.07
CA ILE A 125 -24.79 -13.91 12.09
C ILE A 125 -25.69 -14.97 11.41
N LYS A 126 -25.21 -16.19 11.19
CA LYS A 126 -26.07 -17.36 10.91
C LYS A 126 -26.28 -18.17 12.19
N GLY A 127 -27.10 -17.62 13.07
CA GLY A 127 -27.74 -18.31 14.20
C GLY A 127 -29.24 -18.07 14.12
#